data_AF-A0A7S0NTZ4-F1
#
_entry.id   AF-A0A7S0NTZ4-F1
#
_cell.length_a   1.000
_cell.length_b   1.000
_cell.length_c   1.000
_cell.angle_alpha   90.00
_cell.angle_beta   90.00
_cell.angle_gamma   90.00
#
_symmetry.space_group_name_H-M   'P 1'
#
loop_
_entity.id
_entity.type
_entity.pdbx_description
1 polymer ?
#
loop_
_entity_poly.entity_id
_entity_poly.type
_entity_poly.pdbx_seq_one_letter_code
_entity_poly.pdbx_strand_id
1 'polypeptide(L)'
;IVANGQGHVHALLVGLLHAVHLGPRQIWLLLAGETVNDTRGVLGGDTQLSSAGKEYAAAGAELIIQREAASAGTDSLGKRAMVLCGTLQRYSMMASLLAAPNDAHPEKRQGLQLQRL
;
A
#
# COMPACT_ATOMS: atom_id res chain seq x y z
N ILE A 1 -6.64 -18.32 -26.00
CA ILE A 1 -7.50 -19.48 -26.36
C ILE A 1 -7.31 -20.54 -25.28
N VAL A 2 -8.38 -21.05 -24.70
CA VAL A 2 -8.36 -22.13 -23.70
C VAL A 2 -9.19 -23.27 -24.28
N ALA A 3 -8.66 -24.49 -24.32
CA ALA A 3 -9.35 -25.67 -24.86
C ALA A 3 -9.22 -26.87 -23.93
N ASN A 4 -10.29 -27.68 -23.82
CA ASN A 4 -10.40 -28.89 -23.00
C ASN A 4 -9.94 -28.75 -21.55
N GLY A 5 -10.19 -27.58 -20.96
CA GLY A 5 -9.93 -27.30 -19.57
C GLY A 5 -10.98 -27.91 -18.65
N GLN A 6 -10.61 -28.93 -17.86
CA GLN A 6 -11.48 -29.51 -16.85
C GLN A 6 -10.78 -29.56 -15.49
N GLY A 7 -11.55 -29.45 -14.42
CA GLY A 7 -11.07 -29.53 -13.06
C GLY A 7 -10.62 -28.19 -12.45
N HIS A 8 -10.50 -28.20 -11.11
CA HIS A 8 -10.30 -27.00 -10.31
C HIS A 8 -8.96 -26.29 -10.58
N VAL A 9 -7.87 -27.05 -10.69
CA VAL A 9 -6.52 -26.49 -10.93
C VAL A 9 -6.47 -25.77 -12.28
N HIS A 10 -7.09 -26.34 -13.32
CA HIS A 10 -7.15 -25.71 -14.63
C HIS A 10 -7.89 -24.36 -14.55
N ALA A 11 -9.03 -24.31 -13.87
CA ALA A 11 -9.79 -23.07 -13.68
C ALA A 11 -8.97 -21.99 -12.94
N LEU A 12 -8.22 -22.37 -11.91
CA LEU A 12 -7.32 -21.45 -11.20
C LEU A 12 -6.20 -20.93 -12.10
N LEU A 13 -5.58 -21.79 -12.91
CA LEU A 13 -4.51 -21.40 -13.84
C LEU A 13 -5.01 -20.42 -14.90
N VAL A 14 -6.17 -20.69 -15.50
CA VAL A 14 -6.79 -19.78 -16.48
C VAL A 14 -7.09 -18.43 -15.84
N GLY A 15 -7.68 -18.44 -14.63
CA GLY A 15 -7.96 -17.20 -13.89
C GLY A 15 -6.70 -16.40 -13.57
N LEU A 16 -5.64 -17.06 -13.12
CA LEU A 16 -4.36 -16.42 -12.83
C LEU A 16 -3.73 -15.80 -14.08
N LEU A 17 -3.65 -16.56 -15.17
CA LEU A 17 -3.04 -16.10 -16.43
C LEU A 17 -3.80 -14.92 -17.04
N HIS A 18 -5.13 -14.88 -16.90
CA HIS A 18 -5.93 -13.73 -17.34
C HIS A 18 -5.78 -12.48 -16.44
N ALA A 19 -5.31 -12.63 -15.20
CA ALA A 19 -5.14 -11.52 -14.26
C ALA A 19 -3.72 -10.89 -14.29
N VAL A 20 -2.74 -11.58 -14.88
CA VAL A 20 -1.35 -11.10 -14.96
C VAL A 20 -1.17 -10.12 -16.12
N HIS A 21 -0.52 -8.99 -15.84
CA HIS A 21 -0.23 -7.93 -16.82
C HIS A 21 1.27 -7.60 -16.78
N LEU A 22 1.88 -7.39 -17.96
CA LEU A 22 3.31 -7.08 -18.11
C LEU A 22 3.62 -5.57 -18.16
N GLY A 23 2.61 -4.73 -17.95
CA GLY A 23 2.81 -3.28 -17.92
C GLY A 23 3.73 -2.86 -16.76
N PRO A 24 4.60 -1.86 -16.96
CA PRO A 24 5.47 -1.37 -15.90
C PRO A 24 4.63 -0.81 -14.75
N ARG A 25 4.91 -1.27 -13.53
CA ARG A 25 4.25 -0.80 -12.30
C ARG A 25 5.17 -0.93 -11.10
N GLN A 26 4.95 -0.10 -10.10
CA GLN A 26 5.69 -0.15 -8.84
C GLN A 26 4.79 -0.77 -7.76
N ILE A 27 5.38 -1.64 -6.96
CA ILE A 27 4.71 -2.27 -5.82
C ILE A 27 5.56 -1.98 -4.59
N TRP A 28 4.98 -1.25 -3.64
CA TRP A 28 5.61 -0.90 -2.39
C TRP A 28 5.13 -1.84 -1.29
N LEU A 29 6.07 -2.48 -0.59
CA LEU A 29 5.79 -3.32 0.57
C LEU A 29 6.32 -2.62 1.82
N LEU A 30 5.42 -2.28 2.74
CA LEU A 30 5.75 -1.66 4.02
C LEU A 30 5.20 -2.54 5.14
N LEU A 31 5.95 -2.64 6.23
CA LEU A 31 5.45 -3.20 7.48
C LEU A 31 4.56 -2.16 8.18
N ALA A 32 3.73 -2.61 9.13
CA ALA A 32 3.10 -1.68 10.05
C ALA A 32 4.18 -0.94 10.84
N GLY A 33 3.98 0.37 11.07
CA GLY A 33 4.79 1.10 12.05
C GLY A 33 4.66 0.49 13.44
N GLU A 34 5.62 0.78 14.30
CA GLU A 34 5.64 0.33 15.70
C GLU A 34 4.31 0.64 16.40
N THR A 35 3.81 -0.34 17.16
CA THR A 35 2.56 -0.26 17.91
C THR A 35 2.80 -0.17 19.41
N VAL A 36 1.75 0.17 20.16
CA VAL A 36 1.81 0.15 21.64
C VAL A 36 2.16 -1.25 22.16
N ASN A 37 1.74 -2.32 21.49
CA ASN A 37 2.13 -3.68 21.88
C ASN A 37 3.60 -3.98 21.59
N ASP A 38 4.14 -3.50 20.47
CA ASP A 38 5.55 -3.68 20.13
C ASP A 38 6.45 -3.04 21.19
N THR A 39 6.12 -1.82 21.64
CA THR A 39 6.85 -1.14 22.74
C THR A 39 6.83 -1.89 24.07
N ARG A 40 5.92 -2.87 24.23
CA ARG A 40 5.76 -3.70 25.42
C ARG A 40 6.21 -5.15 25.20
N GLY A 41 6.71 -5.50 24.01
CA GLY A 41 7.06 -6.88 23.65
C GLY A 41 5.86 -7.83 23.60
N VAL A 42 4.65 -7.32 23.41
CA VAL A 42 3.41 -8.12 23.34
C VAL A 42 3.15 -8.49 21.89
N LEU A 43 2.97 -9.78 21.61
CA LEU A 43 2.64 -10.26 20.27
C LEU A 43 1.13 -10.17 20.00
N GLY A 44 0.78 -9.79 18.76
CA GLY A 44 -0.60 -9.76 18.31
C GLY A 44 -1.42 -8.63 18.93
N GLY A 45 -2.74 -8.86 19.06
CA GLY A 45 -3.69 -7.85 19.47
C GLY A 45 -3.98 -6.80 18.40
N ASP A 46 -4.71 -5.76 18.81
CA ASP A 46 -5.23 -4.73 17.92
C ASP A 46 -4.95 -3.32 18.45
N THR A 47 -3.70 -3.08 18.87
CA THR A 47 -3.30 -1.76 19.36
C THR A 47 -2.95 -0.80 18.23
N GLN A 48 -3.20 0.48 18.47
CA GLN A 48 -2.77 1.58 17.62
C GLN A 48 -1.23 1.70 17.49
N LEU A 49 -0.81 2.53 16.53
CA LEU A 49 0.58 2.94 16.34
C LEU A 49 1.09 3.76 17.54
N SER A 50 2.37 3.56 17.88
CA SER A 50 3.12 4.43 18.79
C SER A 50 3.41 5.78 18.12
N SER A 51 4.02 6.73 18.84
CA SER A 51 4.51 7.98 18.23
C SER A 51 5.52 7.71 17.12
N ALA A 52 6.49 6.82 17.37
CA ALA A 52 7.49 6.43 16.38
C ALA A 52 6.86 5.70 15.18
N GLY A 53 5.83 4.87 15.41
CA GLY A 53 5.08 4.23 14.34
C GLY A 53 4.35 5.22 13.42
N LYS A 54 3.86 6.33 13.97
CA LYS A 54 3.24 7.41 13.17
C LYS A 54 4.27 8.19 12.36
N GLU A 55 5.43 8.48 12.94
CA GLU A 55 6.55 9.13 12.24
C GLU A 55 7.06 8.25 11.09
N TYR A 56 7.21 6.95 11.33
CA TYR A 56 7.53 5.97 10.30
C TYR A 56 6.53 6.00 9.13
N ALA A 57 5.23 6.07 9.43
CA ALA A 57 4.20 6.14 8.39
C ALA A 57 4.32 7.42 7.54
N ALA A 58 4.59 8.56 8.17
CA ALA A 58 4.78 9.83 7.46
C ALA A 58 6.02 9.80 6.55
N ALA A 59 7.16 9.36 7.08
CA ALA A 59 8.40 9.22 6.31
C ALA A 59 8.25 8.21 5.16
N GLY A 60 7.49 7.11 5.38
CA GLY A 60 7.16 6.14 4.36
C GLY A 60 6.32 6.75 3.22
N ALA A 61 5.31 7.55 3.55
CA ALA A 61 4.50 8.27 2.55
C ALA A 61 5.36 9.19 1.69
N GLU A 62 6.23 10.00 2.32
CA GLU A 62 7.13 10.91 1.64
C GLU A 62 8.08 10.20 0.68
N LEU A 63 8.69 9.10 1.14
CA LEU A 63 9.60 8.31 0.33
C LEU A 63 8.91 7.74 -0.92
N ILE A 64 7.69 7.20 -0.76
CA ILE A 64 6.91 6.66 -1.88
C ILE A 64 6.60 7.77 -2.88
N ILE A 65 6.09 8.91 -2.42
CA ILE A 65 5.76 10.05 -3.29
C ILE A 65 6.99 10.53 -4.06
N GLN A 66 8.15 10.62 -3.40
CA GLN A 66 9.40 11.03 -4.05
C GLN A 66 9.85 10.02 -5.13
N ARG A 67 9.74 8.72 -4.86
CA ARG A 67 10.18 7.68 -5.81
C ARG A 67 9.22 7.52 -7.00
N GLU A 68 7.92 7.66 -6.77
CA GLU A 68 6.92 7.72 -7.83
C GLU A 68 7.17 8.94 -8.74
N ALA A 69 7.42 10.11 -8.16
CA ALA A 69 7.75 11.32 -8.92
C ALA A 69 9.05 11.20 -9.74
N ALA A 70 10.08 10.53 -9.20
CA ALA A 70 11.35 10.29 -9.91
C ALA A 70 11.21 9.29 -11.07
N SER A 71 10.24 8.39 -10.99
CA SER A 71 10.01 7.34 -11.99
C SER A 71 8.93 7.70 -13.01
N ALA A 72 8.24 8.82 -12.78
CA ALA A 72 7.15 9.29 -13.62
C ALA A 72 7.67 9.74 -15.00
N GLY A 73 7.55 8.86 -15.99
CA GLY A 73 7.56 9.27 -17.40
C GLY A 73 6.31 10.10 -17.75
N THR A 74 6.32 10.80 -18.89
CA THR A 74 5.27 11.73 -19.34
C THR A 74 3.84 11.16 -19.32
N ASP A 75 3.67 9.84 -19.40
CA ASP A 75 2.38 9.12 -19.40
C ASP A 75 1.78 8.82 -18.01
N SER A 76 2.49 9.13 -16.92
CA SER A 76 2.07 8.80 -15.55
C SER A 76 1.41 9.96 -14.80
N LEU A 77 1.22 11.11 -15.45
CA LEU A 77 0.51 12.26 -14.89
C LEU A 77 -0.92 11.87 -14.51
N GLY A 78 -1.14 11.64 -13.21
CA GLY A 78 -2.46 11.44 -12.61
C GLY A 78 -2.77 10.04 -12.07
N LYS A 79 -1.89 9.04 -12.25
CA LYS A 79 -2.08 7.72 -11.60
C LYS A 79 -1.41 7.70 -10.22
N ARG A 80 -2.23 7.63 -9.17
CA ARG A 80 -1.78 7.57 -7.77
C ARG A 80 -1.55 6.13 -7.36
N ALA A 81 -0.51 5.89 -6.55
CA ALA A 81 -0.33 4.58 -5.94
C ALA A 81 -1.50 4.27 -4.99
N MET A 82 -1.99 3.04 -5.09
CA MET A 82 -3.07 2.49 -4.28
C MET A 82 -2.51 1.92 -2.99
N VAL A 83 -3.15 2.22 -1.87
CA VAL A 83 -2.83 1.65 -0.55
C VAL A 83 -3.82 0.56 -0.22
N LEU A 84 -3.30 -0.65 0.00
CA LEU A 84 -4.04 -1.81 0.50
C LEU A 84 -3.56 -2.12 1.92
N CYS A 85 -4.49 -2.37 2.84
CA CYS A 85 -4.16 -2.65 4.23
C CYS A 85 -5.11 -3.68 4.84
N GLY A 86 -4.67 -4.36 5.90
CA GLY A 86 -5.55 -5.24 6.68
C GLY A 86 -6.57 -4.47 7.52
N THR A 87 -7.40 -5.21 8.25
CA THR A 87 -8.52 -4.67 9.06
C THR A 87 -8.11 -4.20 10.46
N LEU A 88 -6.94 -4.61 10.95
CA LEU A 88 -6.46 -4.24 12.28
C LEU A 88 -6.19 -2.73 12.38
N GLN A 89 -6.41 -2.17 13.57
CA GLN A 89 -6.30 -0.76 13.89
C GLN A 89 -4.96 -0.16 13.46
N ARG A 90 -3.84 -0.88 13.65
CA ARG A 90 -2.52 -0.44 13.21
C ARG A 90 -2.44 -0.22 11.70
N TYR A 91 -3.06 -1.10 10.91
CA TYR A 91 -3.04 -1.03 9.45
C TYR A 91 -3.97 0.07 8.94
N SER A 92 -5.18 0.18 9.50
CA SER A 92 -6.13 1.24 9.11
C SER A 92 -5.64 2.64 9.50
N MET A 93 -4.99 2.78 10.67
CA MET A 93 -4.36 4.02 11.09
C MET A 93 -3.19 4.39 10.17
N MET A 94 -2.28 3.45 9.91
CA MET A 94 -1.16 3.68 9.00
C MET A 94 -1.63 4.05 7.59
N ALA A 95 -2.62 3.34 7.06
CA ALA A 95 -3.17 3.61 5.74
C ALA A 95 -3.83 4.99 5.65
N SER A 96 -4.47 5.45 6.74
CA SER A 96 -5.02 6.81 6.83
C SER A 96 -3.92 7.88 6.82
N LEU A 97 -2.79 7.62 7.48
CA LEU A 97 -1.63 8.53 7.47
C LEU A 97 -0.93 8.55 6.11
N LEU A 98 -0.78 7.40 5.46
CA LEU A 98 -0.24 7.27 4.11
C LEU A 98 -1.10 7.99 3.05
N ALA A 99 -2.42 8.01 3.27
CA ALA A 99 -3.37 8.70 2.39
C ALA A 99 -3.54 10.19 2.71
N ALA A 100 -3.07 10.64 3.87
CA ALA A 100 -3.20 12.03 4.28
C ALA A 100 -2.39 12.95 3.34
N PRO A 101 -2.92 14.13 2.97
CA PRO A 101 -2.12 15.14 2.29
C PRO A 101 -1.01 15.60 3.22
N ASN A 102 0.21 15.68 2.72
CA ASN A 102 1.35 16.13 3.52
C ASN A 102 1.28 17.67 3.68
N ASP A 103 1.05 18.15 4.90
CA ASP A 103 0.95 19.59 5.21
C ASP A 103 2.31 20.32 5.10
N ALA A 104 3.42 19.59 5.09
CA ALA A 104 4.77 20.15 5.00
C ALA A 104 5.12 20.71 3.60
N HIS A 105 4.41 20.26 2.54
CA HIS A 105 4.64 20.70 1.16
C HIS A 105 3.31 21.10 0.48
N PRO A 106 2.91 22.38 0.54
CA PRO A 106 1.62 22.84 0.01
C PRO A 106 1.51 22.66 -1.52
N GLU A 107 2.63 22.58 -2.25
CA GLU A 107 2.67 22.23 -3.68
C GLU A 107 2.46 20.74 -3.99
N LYS A 108 2.61 19.82 -3.01
CA LYS A 108 2.48 18.35 -3.15
C LYS A 108 1.29 17.79 -2.38
N ARG A 109 0.15 18.48 -2.41
CA ARG A 109 -1.11 18.18 -1.69
C ARG A 109 -1.79 16.83 -2.01
N GLN A 110 -1.12 15.88 -2.66
CA GLN A 110 -1.74 14.65 -3.13
C GLN A 110 -1.19 13.44 -2.38
N GLY A 111 -1.90 13.01 -1.32
CA GLY A 111 -1.60 11.76 -0.60
C GLY A 111 -1.84 10.49 -1.44
N LEU A 112 -1.66 9.30 -0.88
CA LEU A 112 -1.92 8.05 -1.59
C LEU A 112 -3.42 7.71 -1.69
N GLN A 113 -3.83 6.91 -2.67
CA GLN A 113 -5.24 6.53 -2.83
C GLN A 113 -5.56 5.32 -1.95
N LEU A 114 -6.37 5.53 -0.90
CA LEU A 114 -6.79 4.45 -0.01
C LEU A 114 -7.87 3.59 -0.66
N GLN A 115 -7.67 2.27 -0.68
CA GLN A 115 -8.72 1.28 -0.94
C GLN A 115 -8.86 0.39 0.30
N ARG A 116 -10.01 0.48 0.96
CA ARG A 116 -10.35 -0.42 2.06
C ARG A 116 -10.80 -1.76 1.46
N LEU A 117 -10.22 -2.84 1.96
CA LEU A 117 -10.60 -4.22 1.62
C LEU A 117 -11.84 -4.64 2.40
#